data_AF-A0A9P1AKC4-F1
#
_entry.id   AF-A0A9P1AKC4-F1
#
_cell.length_a   1.000
_cell.length_b   1.000
_cell.length_c   1.000
_cell.angle_alpha   90.00
_cell.angle_beta   90.00
_cell.angle_gamma   90.00
#
_symmetry.space_group_name_H-M   'P 1'
#
loop_
_entity.id
_entity.type
_entity.pdbx_description
1 polymer ?
#
loop_
_entity_poly.entity_id
_entity_poly.type
_entity_poly.pdbx_seq_one_letter_code
_entity_poly.pdbx_strand_id
1 'polypeptide(L)'
;MKSSALPEPKPYDGSSDLGEFKRAFLLKYHHVVEDDEELITILEDRFLKGPAKSLFKTLQGRFCRPVKELFEEFERKLKWRAEETGAGKHEAKLGKRAARLNKIREYHVGNGNSCRERNRDGFDRDGGSRVIVDKVSHKSLGTLATGQLSIAEKLEKEKEIGGRREPKKTVVREADLVIGPRLKFNSPAYFDIKAKADVAWTEKYDWKGVEKVVMLAKWTVDPTENENRAEIIESIAKDVKDLIVVPIRMACKFNEVGGITEWWKKRMRTSTNVRFVDPQTPVGPKQLPMVVVIPEKFDSAEMMGGYLDSLIPRNAAVEKLMVGRKLEVAKRANRST
;
A
#
# COMPACT_ATOMS: atom_id res chain seq x y z
N MET A 1 -32.89 -39.15 -28.44
CA MET A 1 -31.61 -38.77 -27.82
C MET A 1 -31.76 -37.35 -27.32
N LYS A 2 -31.85 -37.13 -25.99
CA LYS A 2 -32.07 -35.80 -25.43
C LYS A 2 -30.74 -35.05 -25.44
N SER A 3 -30.57 -34.15 -26.41
CA SER A 3 -29.52 -33.15 -26.45
C SER A 3 -29.62 -32.26 -25.21
N SER A 4 -28.84 -32.56 -24.18
CA SER A 4 -28.68 -31.66 -23.04
C SER A 4 -27.88 -30.45 -23.51
N ALA A 5 -28.59 -29.40 -23.93
CA ALA A 5 -27.99 -28.13 -24.33
C ALA A 5 -27.10 -27.62 -23.18
N LEU A 6 -25.78 -27.51 -23.43
CA LEU A 6 -24.86 -26.91 -22.47
C LEU A 6 -25.36 -25.50 -22.12
N PRO A 7 -25.41 -25.14 -20.82
CA PRO A 7 -25.93 -23.86 -20.38
C PRO A 7 -25.17 -22.72 -21.05
N GLU A 8 -25.91 -21.77 -21.63
CA GLU A 8 -25.29 -20.61 -22.25
C GLU A 8 -24.69 -19.69 -21.19
N PRO A 9 -23.41 -19.31 -21.34
CA PRO A 9 -22.80 -18.37 -20.41
C PRO A 9 -23.57 -17.05 -20.50
N LYS A 10 -24.11 -16.60 -19.37
CA LYS A 10 -24.79 -15.31 -19.29
C LYS A 10 -23.77 -14.19 -19.50
N PRO A 11 -24.14 -13.07 -20.13
CA PRO A 11 -23.25 -11.91 -20.22
C PRO A 11 -22.81 -11.44 -18.83
N TYR A 12 -21.52 -11.19 -18.69
CA TYR A 12 -20.86 -10.73 -17.48
C TYR A 12 -20.65 -9.22 -17.51
N ASP A 13 -21.28 -8.52 -16.58
CA ASP A 13 -21.24 -7.06 -16.43
C ASP A 13 -20.37 -6.60 -15.24
N GLY A 14 -19.88 -7.53 -14.42
CA GLY A 14 -19.12 -7.27 -13.20
C GLY A 14 -19.90 -7.52 -11.90
N SER A 15 -21.19 -7.86 -11.96
CA SER A 15 -22.05 -8.07 -10.77
C SER A 15 -22.31 -9.54 -10.44
N SER A 16 -22.18 -10.45 -11.41
CA SER A 16 -22.44 -11.89 -11.27
C SER A 16 -21.22 -12.68 -10.79
N ASP A 17 -21.39 -13.97 -10.49
CA ASP A 17 -20.27 -14.84 -10.11
C ASP A 17 -19.36 -15.11 -11.33
N LEU A 18 -18.15 -14.53 -11.27
CA LEU A 18 -17.12 -14.69 -12.29
C LEU A 18 -16.64 -16.15 -12.39
N GLY A 19 -16.65 -16.90 -11.29
CA GLY A 19 -16.25 -18.30 -11.28
C GLY A 19 -17.21 -19.19 -12.05
N GLU A 20 -18.52 -18.96 -11.90
CA GLU A 20 -19.57 -19.63 -12.67
C GLU A 20 -19.49 -19.26 -14.16
N PHE A 21 -19.35 -17.96 -14.47
CA PHE A 21 -19.20 -17.48 -15.84
C PHE A 21 -17.98 -18.09 -16.56
N LYS A 22 -16.80 -18.05 -15.91
CA LYS A 22 -15.55 -18.62 -16.45
C LYS A 22 -15.69 -20.11 -16.74
N ARG A 23 -16.28 -20.88 -15.81
CA ARG A 23 -16.52 -22.31 -15.99
C ARG A 23 -17.45 -22.58 -17.17
N ALA A 24 -18.59 -21.88 -17.27
CA ALA A 24 -19.54 -22.07 -18.36
C ALA A 24 -18.98 -21.67 -19.73
N PHE A 25 -18.23 -20.57 -19.79
CA PHE A 25 -17.59 -20.08 -21.02
C PHE A 25 -16.52 -21.05 -21.52
N LEU A 26 -15.59 -21.45 -20.65
CA LEU A 26 -14.52 -22.38 -21.03
C LEU A 26 -15.08 -23.76 -21.37
N LEU A 27 -16.09 -24.26 -20.66
CA LEU A 27 -16.67 -25.57 -20.98
C LEU A 27 -17.32 -25.63 -22.37
N LYS A 28 -17.92 -24.52 -22.84
CA LYS A 28 -18.64 -24.47 -24.12
C LYS A 28 -17.74 -24.13 -25.31
N TYR A 29 -16.79 -23.20 -25.15
CA TYR A 29 -16.03 -22.65 -26.27
C TYR A 29 -14.60 -23.18 -26.40
N HIS A 30 -13.99 -23.69 -25.32
CA HIS A 30 -12.63 -24.24 -25.37
C HIS A 30 -12.55 -25.54 -26.20
N HIS A 31 -13.66 -26.25 -26.39
CA HIS A 31 -13.71 -27.45 -27.25
C HIS A 31 -14.11 -27.14 -28.70
N VAL A 32 -14.56 -25.92 -28.98
CA VAL A 32 -15.13 -25.52 -30.28
C VAL A 32 -14.21 -24.54 -31.01
N VAL A 33 -13.34 -23.84 -30.29
CA VAL A 33 -12.41 -22.84 -30.82
C VAL A 33 -10.99 -23.30 -30.50
N GLU A 34 -10.15 -23.46 -31.53
CA GLU A 34 -8.76 -23.92 -31.40
C GLU A 34 -7.81 -22.77 -31.01
N ASP A 35 -8.11 -21.54 -31.44
CA ASP A 35 -7.27 -20.37 -31.19
C ASP A 35 -7.75 -19.52 -30.01
N ASP A 36 -6.82 -19.25 -29.07
CA ASP A 36 -7.08 -18.36 -27.92
C ASP A 36 -7.47 -16.93 -28.35
N GLU A 37 -6.97 -16.45 -29.50
CA GLU A 37 -7.28 -15.13 -30.05
C GLU A 37 -8.76 -14.98 -30.46
N GLU A 38 -9.31 -16.01 -31.10
CA GLU A 38 -10.72 -16.06 -31.48
C GLU A 38 -11.60 -16.18 -30.24
N LEU A 39 -11.16 -16.97 -29.26
CA LEU A 39 -11.85 -17.16 -27.99
C LEU A 39 -11.96 -15.85 -27.20
N ILE A 40 -10.90 -15.04 -27.20
CA ILE A 40 -10.88 -13.70 -26.60
C ILE A 40 -11.81 -12.74 -27.33
N THR A 41 -11.86 -12.82 -28.65
CA THR A 41 -12.76 -11.98 -29.46
C THR A 41 -14.23 -12.28 -29.14
N ILE A 42 -14.60 -13.56 -29.08
CA ILE A 42 -15.95 -14.01 -28.69
C ILE A 42 -16.29 -13.55 -27.26
N LEU A 43 -15.34 -13.68 -26.34
CA LEU A 43 -15.48 -13.25 -24.95
C LEU A 43 -15.76 -11.75 -24.85
N GLU A 44 -14.96 -10.92 -25.52
CA GLU A 44 -15.09 -9.45 -25.49
C GLU A 44 -16.40 -8.98 -26.13
N ASP A 45 -16.81 -9.57 -27.25
CA ASP A 45 -17.94 -9.04 -28.04
C ASP A 45 -19.30 -9.54 -27.60
N ARG A 46 -19.40 -10.81 -27.19
CA ARG A 46 -20.71 -11.39 -26.84
C ARG A 46 -20.98 -11.42 -25.35
N PHE A 47 -19.94 -11.64 -24.55
CA PHE A 47 -20.12 -12.00 -23.15
C PHE A 47 -19.69 -10.94 -22.14
N LEU A 48 -18.69 -10.11 -22.44
CA LEU A 48 -18.32 -9.01 -21.56
C LEU A 48 -19.13 -7.75 -21.87
N LYS A 49 -19.72 -7.13 -20.85
CA LYS A 49 -20.49 -5.88 -20.99
C LYS A 49 -20.03 -4.81 -20.00
N GLY A 50 -20.28 -3.55 -20.35
CA GLY A 50 -20.13 -2.42 -19.44
C GLY A 50 -18.73 -2.32 -18.78
N PRO A 51 -18.64 -2.09 -17.46
CA PRO A 51 -17.37 -1.95 -16.75
C PRO A 51 -16.45 -3.17 -16.87
N ALA A 52 -17.00 -4.37 -16.96
CA ALA A 52 -16.25 -5.60 -17.16
C ALA A 52 -15.52 -5.63 -18.51
N LYS A 53 -16.20 -5.24 -19.60
CA LYS A 53 -15.57 -5.13 -20.94
C LYS A 53 -14.46 -4.09 -20.95
N SER A 54 -14.71 -2.91 -20.37
CA SER A 54 -13.69 -1.85 -20.27
C SER A 54 -12.47 -2.30 -19.47
N LEU A 55 -12.66 -3.02 -18.36
CA LEU A 55 -11.59 -3.57 -17.56
C LEU A 55 -10.76 -4.62 -18.30
N PHE A 56 -11.43 -5.56 -18.97
CA PHE A 56 -10.77 -6.61 -19.72
C PHE A 56 -9.91 -6.04 -20.86
N LYS A 57 -10.38 -4.99 -21.54
CA LYS A 57 -9.59 -4.29 -22.57
C LYS A 57 -8.29 -3.65 -22.08
N THR A 58 -8.17 -3.39 -20.77
CA THR A 58 -6.92 -2.85 -20.16
C THR A 58 -5.86 -3.91 -19.89
N LEU A 59 -6.13 -5.19 -20.14
CA LEU A 59 -5.15 -6.26 -20.01
C LEU A 59 -4.15 -6.16 -21.16
N GLN A 60 -2.85 -6.06 -20.85
CA GLN A 60 -1.79 -5.91 -21.85
C GLN A 60 -1.56 -7.22 -22.62
N GLY A 61 -1.16 -7.18 -23.89
CA GLY A 61 -0.81 -8.41 -24.63
C GLY A 61 -1.91 -9.47 -24.63
N ARG A 62 -3.18 -9.06 -24.73
CA ARG A 62 -4.34 -9.94 -24.56
C ARG A 62 -4.41 -11.03 -25.63
N PHE A 63 -4.16 -10.72 -26.90
CA PHE A 63 -4.16 -11.71 -27.97
C PHE A 63 -2.92 -12.64 -27.98
N CYS A 64 -1.83 -12.25 -27.30
CA CYS A 64 -0.60 -13.05 -27.25
C CYS A 64 -0.53 -14.02 -26.06
N ARG A 65 -1.62 -14.17 -25.28
CA ARG A 65 -1.62 -14.92 -24.02
C ARG A 65 -2.79 -15.91 -23.96
N PRO A 66 -2.62 -17.05 -23.25
CA PRO A 66 -3.71 -18.00 -23.06
C PRO A 66 -4.89 -17.36 -22.35
N VAL A 67 -6.12 -17.67 -22.78
CA VAL A 67 -7.35 -17.09 -22.21
C VAL A 67 -7.45 -17.29 -20.69
N LYS A 68 -6.90 -18.42 -20.19
CA LYS A 68 -6.92 -18.79 -18.78
C LYS A 68 -6.11 -17.80 -17.92
N GLU A 69 -4.96 -17.37 -18.41
CA GLU A 69 -4.11 -16.38 -17.72
C GLU A 69 -4.78 -15.01 -17.68
N LEU A 70 -5.49 -14.63 -18.75
CA LEU A 70 -6.26 -13.38 -18.80
C LEU A 70 -7.40 -13.38 -17.79
N PHE A 71 -8.09 -14.52 -17.61
CA PHE A 71 -9.11 -14.64 -16.57
C PHE A 71 -8.55 -14.48 -15.16
N GLU A 72 -7.37 -15.02 -14.86
CA GLU A 72 -6.73 -14.82 -13.56
C GLU A 72 -6.36 -13.36 -13.30
N GLU A 73 -5.82 -12.67 -14.30
CA GLU A 73 -5.50 -11.25 -14.19
C GLU A 73 -6.77 -10.39 -14.05
N PHE A 74 -7.83 -10.76 -14.78
CA PHE A 74 -9.14 -10.13 -14.71
C PHE A 74 -9.80 -10.29 -13.34
N GLU A 75 -9.79 -11.50 -12.78
CA GLU A 75 -10.25 -11.81 -11.41
C GLU A 75 -9.50 -10.96 -10.37
N ARG A 76 -8.17 -10.87 -10.49
CA ARG A 76 -7.35 -10.02 -9.61
C ARG A 76 -7.76 -8.55 -9.71
N LYS A 77 -7.93 -8.02 -10.92
CA LYS A 77 -8.35 -6.62 -11.14
C LYS A 77 -9.74 -6.32 -10.59
N LEU A 78 -10.68 -7.25 -10.72
CA LEU A 78 -12.03 -7.11 -10.15
C LEU A 78 -12.01 -7.14 -8.62
N LYS A 79 -11.23 -8.06 -8.04
CA LYS A 79 -11.03 -8.11 -6.58
C LYS A 79 -10.42 -6.81 -6.04
N TRP A 80 -9.41 -6.27 -6.73
CA TRP A 80 -8.83 -4.97 -6.40
C TRP A 80 -9.85 -3.83 -6.45
N ARG A 81 -10.74 -3.80 -7.45
CA ARG A 81 -11.80 -2.77 -7.53
C ARG A 81 -12.88 -2.93 -6.45
N ALA A 82 -13.27 -4.15 -6.10
CA ALA A 82 -14.22 -4.40 -5.01
C ALA A 82 -13.64 -4.02 -3.64
N GLU A 83 -12.32 -4.10 -3.49
CA GLU A 83 -11.58 -3.63 -2.31
C GLU A 83 -11.43 -2.09 -2.29
N GLU A 84 -11.32 -1.43 -3.45
CA GLU A 84 -11.28 0.05 -3.59
C GLU A 84 -12.65 0.73 -3.37
N THR A 85 -13.78 0.13 -3.80
CA THR A 85 -15.13 0.74 -3.66
C THR A 85 -15.80 0.53 -2.30
N GLY A 86 -15.16 -0.14 -1.34
CA GLY A 86 -15.62 -0.21 0.04
C GLY A 86 -16.73 -1.23 0.36
N ALA A 87 -17.25 -1.96 -0.63
CA ALA A 87 -18.23 -3.04 -0.42
C ALA A 87 -17.68 -4.18 0.46
N GLY A 88 -16.42 -4.57 0.25
CA GLY A 88 -15.76 -5.61 1.06
C GLY A 88 -15.52 -5.23 2.52
N LYS A 89 -15.45 -3.93 2.84
CA LYS A 89 -15.32 -3.46 4.25
C LYS A 89 -16.64 -3.52 5.00
N HIS A 90 -17.78 -3.42 4.31
CA HIS A 90 -19.10 -3.48 4.94
C HIS A 90 -19.52 -4.93 5.21
N GLU A 91 -19.31 -5.85 4.26
CA GLU A 91 -19.60 -7.27 4.46
C GLU A 91 -18.64 -7.94 5.45
N ALA A 92 -17.34 -7.64 5.41
CA ALA A 92 -16.40 -8.16 6.42
C ALA A 92 -16.67 -7.61 7.83
N LYS A 93 -17.24 -6.40 7.95
CA LYS A 93 -17.70 -5.86 9.24
C LYS A 93 -19.02 -6.50 9.68
N LEU A 94 -19.96 -6.75 8.76
CA LEU A 94 -21.23 -7.42 9.05
C LEU A 94 -21.03 -8.88 9.46
N GLY A 95 -20.16 -9.63 8.76
CA GLY A 95 -19.80 -11.01 9.11
C GLY A 95 -19.08 -11.10 10.47
N LYS A 96 -18.15 -10.19 10.77
CA LYS A 96 -17.49 -10.11 12.09
C LYS A 96 -18.44 -9.70 13.21
N ARG A 97 -19.45 -8.87 12.91
CA ARG A 97 -20.48 -8.43 13.87
C ARG A 97 -21.52 -9.52 14.12
N ALA A 98 -21.90 -10.30 13.10
CA ALA A 98 -22.76 -11.48 13.21
C ALA A 98 -22.08 -12.61 14.01
N ALA A 99 -20.80 -12.90 13.75
CA ALA A 99 -20.01 -13.86 14.52
C ALA A 99 -19.86 -13.44 16.00
N ARG A 100 -19.72 -12.13 16.27
CA ARG A 100 -19.67 -11.59 17.64
C ARG A 100 -21.03 -11.66 18.35
N LEU A 101 -22.13 -11.44 17.63
CA LEU A 101 -23.49 -11.57 18.18
C LEU A 101 -23.86 -13.02 18.49
N ASN A 102 -23.50 -13.99 17.63
CA ASN A 102 -23.71 -15.42 17.93
C ASN A 102 -22.89 -15.87 19.15
N LYS A 103 -21.65 -15.40 19.28
CA LYS A 103 -20.81 -15.70 20.45
C LYS A 103 -21.37 -15.10 21.76
N ILE A 104 -22.05 -13.95 21.70
CA ILE A 104 -22.74 -13.34 22.85
C ILE A 104 -24.03 -14.09 23.19
N ARG A 105 -24.73 -14.61 22.17
CA ARG A 105 -25.97 -15.40 22.32
C ARG A 105 -25.70 -16.77 22.95
N GLU A 106 -24.62 -17.45 22.54
CA GLU A 106 -24.15 -18.70 23.17
C GLU A 106 -23.75 -18.50 24.64
N TYR A 107 -23.15 -17.35 24.98
CA TYR A 107 -22.78 -17.02 26.36
C TYR A 107 -23.99 -16.73 27.28
N HIS A 108 -25.11 -16.22 26.75
CA HIS A 108 -26.29 -15.88 27.55
C HIS A 108 -27.29 -17.04 27.72
N VAL A 109 -27.18 -18.11 26.94
CA VAL A 109 -27.97 -19.33 27.13
C VAL A 109 -27.30 -20.30 28.11
N GLY A 110 -25.97 -20.21 28.29
CA GLY A 110 -25.19 -21.13 29.13
C GLY A 110 -25.10 -20.80 30.63
N ASN A 111 -25.61 -19.66 31.10
CA ASN A 111 -25.32 -19.20 32.47
C ASN A 111 -26.52 -18.60 33.22
N GLY A 112 -27.72 -19.13 32.97
CA GLY A 112 -28.94 -18.78 33.68
C GLY A 112 -29.49 -19.95 34.46
N ASN A 113 -28.75 -20.49 35.44
CA ASN A 113 -29.28 -21.37 36.49
C ASN A 113 -28.31 -21.42 37.69
N SER A 114 -28.36 -20.43 38.59
CA SER A 114 -28.32 -20.68 40.03
C SER A 114 -28.68 -19.40 40.82
N CYS A 115 -29.64 -19.57 41.70
CA CYS A 115 -30.20 -18.57 42.61
C CYS A 115 -29.23 -18.22 43.75
N ARG A 116 -29.30 -17.00 44.31
CA ARG A 116 -29.96 -16.68 45.61
C ARG A 116 -29.52 -15.36 46.23
N GLU A 117 -30.52 -14.69 46.79
CA GLU A 117 -30.56 -13.54 47.69
C GLU A 117 -29.60 -13.60 48.89
N ARG A 118 -29.00 -12.46 49.29
CA ARG A 118 -29.32 -11.69 50.53
C ARG A 118 -28.20 -10.72 50.98
N ASN A 119 -28.67 -9.54 51.43
CA ASN A 119 -28.26 -8.70 52.57
C ASN A 119 -26.83 -8.11 52.74
N ARG A 120 -26.79 -6.77 52.68
CA ARG A 120 -26.43 -5.76 53.72
C ARG A 120 -25.48 -6.14 54.88
N ASP A 121 -24.45 -5.29 55.08
CA ASP A 121 -24.09 -4.50 56.30
C ASP A 121 -22.57 -4.46 56.66
N GLY A 122 -22.11 -3.28 57.14
CA GLY A 122 -20.92 -3.08 58.01
C GLY A 122 -19.58 -2.75 57.31
N PHE A 123 -19.02 -1.52 57.27
CA PHE A 123 -18.38 -0.62 58.27
C PHE A 123 -16.87 -0.86 58.57
N ASP A 124 -16.11 0.24 58.42
CA ASP A 124 -14.81 0.66 58.98
C ASP A 124 -13.40 0.15 58.50
N ARG A 125 -12.58 1.18 58.12
CA ARG A 125 -11.14 1.53 58.39
C ARG A 125 -10.06 0.44 58.45
N ASP A 126 -8.82 0.60 57.97
CA ASP A 126 -7.97 1.76 57.67
C ASP A 126 -6.81 1.36 56.72
N GLY A 127 -6.31 2.32 55.94
CA GLY A 127 -4.90 2.51 55.59
C GLY A 127 -4.19 1.65 54.52
N GLY A 128 -3.83 2.25 53.37
CA GLY A 128 -2.74 1.73 52.52
C GLY A 128 -2.75 2.14 51.04
N SER A 129 -2.10 3.26 50.71
CA SER A 129 -1.98 3.87 49.38
C SER A 129 -1.55 2.94 48.23
N ARG A 130 -2.30 2.95 47.11
CA ARG A 130 -1.72 3.02 45.76
C ARG A 130 -2.76 3.42 44.70
N VAL A 131 -2.39 4.44 43.93
CA VAL A 131 -3.19 5.18 42.94
C VAL A 131 -3.74 4.27 41.84
N ILE A 132 -5.08 4.22 41.74
CA ILE A 132 -5.85 3.74 40.59
C ILE A 132 -6.41 5.00 39.91
N VAL A 133 -6.10 5.22 38.62
CA VAL A 133 -6.88 6.17 37.80
C VAL A 133 -7.91 5.35 37.05
N ASP A 134 -9.10 5.29 37.62
CA ASP A 134 -10.26 4.64 37.05
C ASP A 134 -10.87 5.49 35.93
N LYS A 135 -11.39 4.76 34.94
CA LYS A 135 -12.30 5.28 33.92
C LYS A 135 -13.55 5.84 34.58
N VAL A 136 -13.74 7.15 34.53
CA VAL A 136 -15.05 7.74 34.83
C VAL A 136 -15.89 7.75 33.56
N SER A 137 -16.85 6.83 33.54
CA SER A 137 -18.03 6.83 32.69
C SER A 137 -19.06 7.81 33.29
N HIS A 138 -19.37 8.90 32.59
CA HIS A 138 -20.61 9.64 32.86
C HIS A 138 -21.66 9.27 31.81
N LYS A 139 -22.63 8.44 32.23
CA LYS A 139 -24.00 8.49 31.74
C LYS A 139 -24.76 9.43 32.67
N SER A 140 -25.33 10.50 32.13
CA SER A 140 -26.48 11.18 32.71
C SER A 140 -27.53 11.31 31.62
N LEU A 141 -28.66 10.63 31.84
CA LEU A 141 -29.91 10.79 31.09
C LEU A 141 -30.50 12.16 31.41
N GLY A 142 -30.81 12.93 30.37
CA GLY A 142 -31.52 14.20 30.43
C GLY A 142 -32.45 14.29 29.22
N THR A 143 -33.73 14.32 29.53
CA THR A 143 -34.96 14.32 28.72
C THR A 143 -34.98 15.26 27.50
N LEU A 144 -35.59 14.74 26.42
CA LEU A 144 -36.25 15.39 25.26
C LEU A 144 -36.17 16.93 25.14
N ALA A 145 -35.59 17.39 24.02
CA ALA A 145 -36.11 18.51 23.26
C ALA A 145 -35.77 18.32 21.78
N THR A 146 -36.80 18.05 20.99
CA THR A 146 -36.82 18.10 19.53
C THR A 146 -36.43 19.50 19.07
N GLY A 147 -35.26 19.60 18.43
CA GLY A 147 -34.86 20.77 17.65
C GLY A 147 -34.12 20.27 16.41
N GLN A 148 -34.74 20.39 15.24
CA GLN A 148 -34.06 20.22 13.95
C GLN A 148 -33.00 21.33 13.84
N LEU A 149 -31.78 21.03 14.28
CA LEU A 149 -30.63 21.89 13.99
C LEU A 149 -30.42 21.91 12.48
N SER A 150 -30.35 23.12 11.93
CA SER A 150 -30.14 23.31 10.50
C SER A 150 -28.78 22.73 10.08
N ILE A 151 -28.69 22.26 8.84
CA ILE A 151 -27.46 21.66 8.29
C ILE A 151 -26.26 22.64 8.40
N ALA A 152 -26.53 23.95 8.41
CA ALA A 152 -25.54 25.01 8.57
C ALA A 152 -24.88 25.02 9.97
N GLU A 153 -25.66 24.87 11.05
CA GLU A 153 -25.13 24.88 12.43
C GLU A 153 -24.32 23.61 12.76
N LYS A 154 -24.62 22.49 12.10
CA LYS A 154 -23.79 21.28 12.16
C LYS A 154 -22.43 21.47 11.48
N LEU A 155 -22.41 22.17 10.35
CA LEU A 155 -21.20 22.46 9.58
C LEU A 155 -20.28 23.46 10.29
N GLU A 156 -20.82 24.44 11.02
CA GLU A 156 -20.03 25.36 11.84
C GLU A 156 -19.42 24.67 13.07
N LYS A 157 -20.16 23.79 13.75
CA LYS A 157 -19.61 22.99 14.84
C LYS A 157 -18.57 21.96 14.38
N GLU A 158 -18.70 21.39 13.19
CA GLU A 158 -17.65 20.55 12.60
C GLU A 158 -16.39 21.35 12.24
N LYS A 159 -16.51 22.62 11.82
CA LYS A 159 -15.38 23.53 11.61
C LYS A 159 -14.70 23.95 12.93
N GLU A 160 -15.46 24.18 14.00
CA GLU A 160 -14.92 24.49 15.33
C GLU A 160 -14.20 23.28 15.97
N ILE A 161 -14.74 22.06 15.80
CA ILE A 161 -14.10 20.82 16.29
C ILE A 161 -12.93 20.37 15.39
N GLY A 162 -12.97 20.75 14.11
CA GLY A 162 -11.90 20.50 13.13
C GLY A 162 -10.65 21.36 13.29
N GLY A 163 -10.75 22.49 14.01
CA GLY A 163 -9.65 23.45 14.18
C GLY A 163 -8.50 23.03 15.10
N ARG A 164 -8.51 21.83 15.71
CA ARG A 164 -7.51 21.48 16.75
C ARG A 164 -6.89 20.09 16.68
N ARG A 165 -7.06 19.35 15.58
CA ARG A 165 -6.35 18.08 15.38
C ARG A 165 -5.74 18.06 13.99
N GLU A 166 -4.60 18.72 13.85
CA GLU A 166 -3.67 18.36 12.78
C GLU A 166 -3.47 16.83 12.84
N PRO A 167 -3.58 16.12 11.71
CA PRO A 167 -3.29 14.69 11.69
C PRO A 167 -1.88 14.49 12.24
N LYS A 168 -1.74 13.70 13.32
CA LYS A 168 -0.44 13.42 13.94
C LYS A 168 0.48 12.84 12.87
N LYS A 169 1.45 13.64 12.41
CA LYS A 169 2.49 13.17 11.50
C LYS A 169 3.28 12.06 12.18
N THR A 170 3.63 11.05 11.40
CA THR A 170 4.47 9.95 11.87
C THR A 170 5.89 10.50 12.00
N VAL A 171 6.39 10.61 13.23
CA VAL A 171 7.76 11.08 13.48
C VAL A 171 8.74 10.05 12.95
N VAL A 172 9.59 10.48 12.02
CA VAL A 172 10.71 9.68 11.52
C VAL A 172 11.84 9.78 12.55
N ARG A 173 12.29 8.63 13.07
CA ARG A 173 13.23 8.60 14.21
C ARG A 173 14.68 8.58 13.77
N GLU A 174 14.91 8.20 12.52
CA GLU A 174 16.22 7.98 11.94
C GLU A 174 16.70 9.24 11.20
N ALA A 175 17.89 9.72 11.57
CA ALA A 175 18.51 10.89 10.94
C ALA A 175 19.02 10.63 9.51
N ASP A 176 19.32 9.36 9.17
CA ASP A 176 19.84 8.97 7.86
C ASP A 176 19.01 7.81 7.32
N LEU A 177 18.49 7.96 6.10
CA LEU A 177 17.44 7.10 5.56
C LEU A 177 17.67 6.77 4.09
N VAL A 178 17.28 5.57 3.71
CA VAL A 178 17.09 5.19 2.30
C VAL A 178 15.59 5.13 2.03
N ILE A 179 15.11 5.82 0.99
CA ILE A 179 13.69 5.82 0.58
C ILE A 179 13.61 5.22 -0.81
N GLY A 180 12.74 4.24 -1.02
CA GLY A 180 12.62 3.61 -2.34
C GLY A 180 11.36 2.77 -2.52
N PRO A 181 11.18 2.14 -3.69
CA PRO A 181 10.00 1.32 -3.96
C PRO A 181 9.92 0.16 -2.95
N ARG A 182 8.73 -0.38 -2.75
CA ARG A 182 8.56 -1.52 -1.85
C ARG A 182 9.41 -2.73 -2.28
N LEU A 183 10.27 -3.20 -1.38
CA LEU A 183 11.14 -4.36 -1.60
C LEU A 183 10.65 -5.57 -0.80
N LYS A 184 11.27 -6.73 -1.06
CA LYS A 184 10.93 -8.01 -0.39
C LYS A 184 11.58 -8.15 0.99
N PHE A 185 12.54 -7.30 1.33
CA PHE A 185 13.18 -7.28 2.63
C PHE A 185 12.70 -6.08 3.46
N ASN A 186 12.83 -6.19 4.77
CA ASN A 186 12.52 -5.10 5.70
C ASN A 186 13.83 -4.63 6.35
N SER A 187 14.02 -3.31 6.45
CA SER A 187 15.14 -2.71 7.17
C SER A 187 14.66 -1.45 7.87
N PRO A 188 15.02 -1.21 9.15
CA PRO A 188 14.70 0.04 9.84
C PRO A 188 15.25 1.30 9.15
N ALA A 189 16.32 1.15 8.36
CA ALA A 189 16.94 2.23 7.60
C ALA A 189 16.33 2.41 6.19
N TYR A 190 15.32 1.61 5.82
CA TYR A 190 14.66 1.64 4.52
C TYR A 190 13.19 2.01 4.64
N PHE A 191 12.77 3.05 3.93
CA PHE A 191 11.40 3.54 3.89
C PHE A 191 10.76 3.26 2.54
N ASP A 192 9.66 2.49 2.59
CA ASP A 192 8.88 2.13 1.42
C ASP A 192 8.04 3.33 0.92
N ILE A 193 8.27 3.72 -0.33
CA ILE A 193 7.35 4.56 -1.09
C ILE A 193 6.40 3.69 -1.92
N LYS A 194 5.10 3.97 -1.82
CA LYS A 194 4.10 3.28 -2.63
C LYS A 194 4.26 3.70 -4.10
N ALA A 195 3.95 2.79 -5.02
CA ALA A 195 4.05 3.07 -6.46
C ALA A 195 3.21 4.29 -6.89
N LYS A 196 2.00 4.42 -6.34
CA LYS A 196 1.08 5.56 -6.54
C LYS A 196 1.19 6.63 -5.45
N ALA A 197 2.34 6.75 -4.79
CA ALA A 197 2.53 7.84 -3.85
C ALA A 197 2.49 9.18 -4.60
N ASP A 198 1.87 10.15 -3.96
CA ASP A 198 1.76 11.55 -4.34
C ASP A 198 2.41 12.43 -3.27
N VAL A 199 2.40 13.74 -3.45
CA VAL A 199 2.92 14.70 -2.46
C VAL A 199 2.23 14.54 -1.10
N ALA A 200 0.93 14.22 -1.06
CA ALA A 200 0.21 13.98 0.19
C ALA A 200 0.76 12.78 1.01
N TRP A 201 1.61 11.92 0.40
CA TRP A 201 2.35 10.91 1.15
C TRP A 201 3.45 11.51 2.03
N THR A 202 4.17 12.54 1.57
CA THR A 202 5.27 13.16 2.35
C THR A 202 4.73 13.87 3.58
N GLU A 203 3.54 14.47 3.48
CA GLU A 203 2.87 15.20 4.56
C GLU A 203 2.50 14.33 5.77
N LYS A 204 2.42 13.00 5.57
CA LYS A 204 2.12 12.04 6.64
C LYS A 204 3.28 11.85 7.61
N TYR A 205 4.47 12.31 7.26
CA TYR A 205 5.70 12.12 8.02
C TYR A 205 6.28 13.46 8.48
N ASP A 206 6.93 13.44 9.64
CA ASP A 206 7.70 14.59 10.12
C ASP A 206 9.18 14.37 9.79
N TRP A 207 9.70 15.20 8.88
CA TRP A 207 11.05 15.10 8.33
C TRP A 207 12.08 15.96 9.06
N LYS A 208 11.67 16.78 10.04
CA LYS A 208 12.55 17.74 10.72
C LYS A 208 13.78 17.13 11.41
N GLY A 209 13.69 15.85 11.80
CA GLY A 209 14.78 15.10 12.42
C GLY A 209 15.73 14.42 11.42
N VAL A 210 15.45 14.51 10.13
CA VAL A 210 16.17 13.79 9.07
C VAL A 210 17.26 14.67 8.48
N GLU A 211 18.50 14.23 8.57
CA GLU A 211 19.66 14.94 8.02
C GLU A 211 19.95 14.53 6.58
N LYS A 212 20.02 13.22 6.32
CA LYS A 212 20.40 12.69 4.99
C LYS A 212 19.38 11.70 4.46
N VAL A 213 19.01 11.90 3.20
CA VAL A 213 18.09 11.02 2.49
C VAL A 213 18.74 10.52 1.21
N VAL A 214 18.76 9.19 1.04
CA VAL A 214 19.09 8.56 -0.24
C VAL A 214 17.78 8.09 -0.87
N MET A 215 17.32 8.79 -1.90
CA MET A 215 16.06 8.49 -2.58
C MET A 215 16.30 7.69 -3.85
N LEU A 216 15.71 6.50 -3.92
CA LEU A 216 15.79 5.61 -5.07
C LEU A 216 14.68 5.93 -6.06
N ALA A 217 15.06 6.20 -7.31
CA ALA A 217 14.14 6.64 -8.34
C ALA A 217 14.27 5.83 -9.64
N LYS A 218 13.17 5.81 -10.40
CA LYS A 218 13.07 5.18 -11.72
C LYS A 218 13.25 6.27 -12.77
N TRP A 219 14.17 6.06 -13.70
CA TRP A 219 14.33 6.91 -14.89
C TRP A 219 13.34 6.44 -15.94
N THR A 220 12.51 7.33 -16.45
CA THR A 220 11.43 6.99 -17.39
C THR A 220 11.28 8.12 -18.40
N VAL A 221 10.77 7.80 -19.59
CA VAL A 221 10.40 8.79 -20.61
C VAL A 221 9.05 9.46 -20.27
N ASP A 222 8.27 8.85 -19.38
CA ASP A 222 6.96 9.36 -18.97
C ASP A 222 7.12 10.67 -18.15
N PRO A 223 6.68 11.82 -18.70
CA PRO A 223 6.82 13.10 -18.03
C PRO A 223 5.96 13.20 -16.75
N THR A 224 4.82 12.52 -16.70
CA THR A 224 3.92 12.55 -15.54
C THR A 224 4.52 11.79 -14.36
N GLU A 225 5.12 10.62 -14.61
CA GLU A 225 5.85 9.88 -13.56
C GLU A 225 7.05 10.67 -13.05
N ASN A 226 7.79 11.33 -13.94
CA ASN A 226 8.95 12.16 -13.59
C ASN A 226 8.53 13.37 -12.75
N GLU A 227 7.50 14.11 -13.15
CA GLU A 227 7.02 15.30 -12.44
C GLU A 227 6.50 14.94 -11.05
N ASN A 228 5.64 13.92 -10.93
CA ASN A 228 5.14 13.46 -9.62
C ASN A 228 6.31 13.05 -8.70
N ARG A 229 7.30 12.34 -9.24
CA ARG A 229 8.48 11.96 -8.44
C ARG A 229 9.31 13.18 -8.05
N ALA A 230 9.43 14.18 -8.92
CA ALA A 230 10.11 15.43 -8.66
C ALA A 230 9.43 16.23 -7.54
N GLU A 231 8.10 16.36 -7.56
CA GLU A 231 7.35 17.05 -6.51
C GLU A 231 7.53 16.39 -5.13
N ILE A 232 7.57 15.05 -5.07
CA ILE A 232 7.85 14.32 -3.83
C ILE A 232 9.26 14.63 -3.33
N ILE A 233 10.27 14.59 -4.20
CA ILE A 233 11.67 14.91 -3.84
C ILE A 233 11.77 16.35 -3.33
N GLU A 234 11.13 17.29 -4.02
CA GLU A 234 11.11 18.71 -3.67
C GLU A 234 10.41 18.94 -2.32
N SER A 235 9.33 18.22 -2.04
CA SER A 235 8.65 18.27 -0.75
C SER A 235 9.54 17.78 0.40
N ILE A 236 10.33 16.72 0.19
CA ILE A 236 11.24 16.19 1.22
C ILE A 236 12.44 17.13 1.38
N ALA A 237 12.97 17.67 0.28
CA ALA A 237 14.11 18.57 0.26
C ALA A 237 13.88 19.87 1.06
N LYS A 238 12.64 20.27 1.33
CA LYS A 238 12.34 21.44 2.19
C LYS A 238 12.74 21.23 3.65
N ASP A 239 12.71 19.99 4.13
CA ASP A 239 12.90 19.67 5.55
C ASP A 239 14.26 19.00 5.83
N VAL A 240 14.94 18.46 4.81
CA VAL A 240 16.20 17.68 4.98
C VAL A 240 17.45 18.44 4.53
N LYS A 241 18.60 18.13 5.14
CA LYS A 241 19.86 18.84 4.87
C LYS A 241 20.55 18.40 3.57
N ASP A 242 20.57 17.10 3.26
CA ASP A 242 21.21 16.54 2.07
C ASP A 242 20.34 15.41 1.50
N LEU A 243 19.94 15.54 0.23
CA LEU A 243 19.13 14.55 -0.47
C LEU A 243 19.87 14.09 -1.72
N ILE A 244 20.16 12.78 -1.80
CA ILE A 244 20.80 12.16 -2.95
C ILE A 244 19.77 11.31 -3.69
N VAL A 245 19.53 11.61 -4.96
CA VAL A 245 18.68 10.82 -5.83
C VAL A 245 19.54 9.81 -6.59
N VAL A 246 19.25 8.53 -6.40
CA VAL A 246 19.95 7.41 -7.02
C VAL A 246 19.03 6.71 -8.02
N PRO A 247 19.40 6.64 -9.30
CA PRO A 247 18.69 5.83 -10.29
C PRO A 247 18.85 4.34 -10.00
N ILE A 248 17.74 3.61 -9.85
CA ILE A 248 17.75 2.16 -9.58
C ILE A 248 16.95 1.34 -10.59
N ARG A 249 16.22 1.99 -11.50
CA ARG A 249 15.50 1.34 -12.60
C ARG A 249 15.47 2.26 -13.81
N MET A 250 15.58 1.66 -14.99
CA MET A 250 15.45 2.33 -16.28
C MET A 250 14.20 1.82 -16.99
N ALA A 251 13.31 2.73 -17.38
CA ALA A 251 12.21 2.51 -18.29
C ALA A 251 12.36 3.45 -19.50
N CYS A 252 13.57 3.46 -20.04
CA CYS A 252 14.00 4.23 -21.19
C CYS A 252 15.15 3.49 -21.87
N LYS A 253 15.42 3.85 -23.12
CA LYS A 253 16.58 3.34 -23.87
C LYS A 253 17.86 4.04 -23.41
N PHE A 254 19.02 3.41 -23.63
CA PHE A 254 20.32 3.95 -23.22
C PHE A 254 20.61 5.35 -23.81
N ASN A 255 20.22 5.59 -25.06
CA ASN A 255 20.39 6.89 -25.73
C ASN A 255 19.47 8.00 -25.18
N GLU A 256 18.40 7.66 -24.48
CA GLU A 256 17.46 8.62 -23.87
C GLU A 256 17.90 9.04 -22.45
N VAL A 257 18.79 8.27 -21.82
CA VAL A 257 19.26 8.48 -20.44
C VAL A 257 19.84 9.87 -20.22
N GLY A 258 20.64 10.37 -21.17
CA GLY A 258 21.22 11.71 -21.10
C GLY A 258 20.15 12.79 -21.06
N GLY A 259 19.16 12.73 -21.96
CA GLY A 259 18.06 13.69 -22.01
C GLY A 259 17.21 13.71 -20.74
N ILE A 260 16.90 12.53 -20.19
CA ILE A 260 16.15 12.41 -18.93
C ILE A 260 16.96 12.98 -17.76
N THR A 261 18.26 12.69 -17.70
CA THR A 261 19.16 13.17 -16.64
C THR A 261 19.29 14.70 -16.67
N GLU A 262 19.41 15.29 -17.86
CA GLU A 262 19.42 16.75 -18.01
C GLU A 262 18.08 17.39 -17.64
N TRP A 263 16.96 16.74 -17.95
CA TRP A 263 15.65 17.17 -17.48
C TRP A 263 15.59 17.23 -15.94
N TRP A 264 16.06 16.18 -15.25
CA TRP A 264 16.10 16.13 -13.79
C TRP A 264 16.98 17.24 -13.21
N LYS A 265 18.20 17.42 -13.72
CA LYS A 265 19.12 18.49 -13.31
C LYS A 265 18.49 19.88 -13.50
N LYS A 266 17.80 20.09 -14.63
CA LYS A 266 17.13 21.37 -14.93
C LYS A 266 15.94 21.61 -14.01
N ARG A 267 15.08 20.60 -13.80
CA ARG A 267 13.87 20.69 -12.97
C ARG A 267 14.20 20.97 -11.50
N MET A 268 15.36 20.51 -11.05
CA MET A 268 15.82 20.58 -9.66
C MET A 268 16.92 21.61 -9.44
N ARG A 269 17.14 22.51 -10.41
CA ARG A 269 18.17 23.55 -10.35
C ARG A 269 17.99 24.51 -9.16
N THR A 270 16.77 24.68 -8.68
CA THR A 270 16.42 25.53 -7.53
C THR A 270 16.73 24.88 -6.19
N SER A 271 16.90 23.55 -6.14
CA SER A 271 17.14 22.79 -4.92
C SER A 271 18.64 22.51 -4.73
N THR A 272 19.32 23.38 -3.98
CA THR A 272 20.78 23.29 -3.77
C THR A 272 21.23 22.10 -2.94
N ASN A 273 20.32 21.53 -2.14
CA ASN A 273 20.55 20.37 -1.28
C ASN A 273 20.22 19.03 -1.96
N VAL A 274 19.82 19.04 -3.24
CA VAL A 274 19.50 17.83 -4.00
C VAL A 274 20.64 17.50 -4.96
N ARG A 275 21.17 16.28 -4.86
CA ARG A 275 22.23 15.77 -5.75
C ARG A 275 21.74 14.55 -6.51
N PHE A 276 22.10 14.45 -7.78
CA PHE A 276 21.76 13.31 -8.63
C PHE A 276 23.02 12.49 -8.88
N VAL A 277 22.91 11.17 -8.74
CA VAL A 277 23.96 10.28 -9.25
C VAL A 277 23.73 10.07 -10.73
N ASP A 278 24.71 10.42 -11.55
CA ASP A 278 24.61 10.26 -12.99
C ASP A 278 24.54 8.77 -13.36
N PRO A 279 23.53 8.29 -14.10
CA PRO A 279 23.45 6.90 -14.54
C PRO A 279 24.67 6.43 -15.35
N GLN A 280 25.44 7.35 -15.94
CA GLN A 280 26.66 7.05 -16.68
C GLN A 280 27.91 6.98 -15.79
N THR A 281 27.78 7.23 -14.47
CA THR A 281 28.89 7.15 -13.52
C THR A 281 29.54 5.76 -13.60
N PRO A 282 30.87 5.66 -13.80
CA PRO A 282 31.57 4.39 -13.84
C PRO A 282 31.67 3.80 -12.43
N VAL A 283 31.34 2.53 -12.29
CA VAL A 283 31.23 1.87 -10.99
C VAL A 283 31.88 0.49 -11.01
N GLY A 284 32.37 0.09 -9.83
CA GLY A 284 33.07 -1.17 -9.63
C GLY A 284 34.46 -1.24 -10.30
N PRO A 285 35.13 -2.40 -10.20
CA PRO A 285 36.51 -2.56 -10.66
C PRO A 285 36.66 -2.45 -12.18
N LYS A 286 35.60 -2.80 -12.93
CA LYS A 286 35.57 -2.72 -14.40
C LYS A 286 35.19 -1.34 -14.94
N GLN A 287 34.88 -0.38 -14.05
CA GLN A 287 34.51 1.00 -14.41
C GLN A 287 33.38 1.06 -15.46
N LEU A 288 32.41 0.15 -15.35
CA LEU A 288 31.25 0.13 -16.24
C LEU A 288 30.23 1.20 -15.80
N PRO A 289 29.48 1.81 -16.73
CA PRO A 289 28.41 2.74 -16.36
C PRO A 289 27.42 2.09 -15.40
N MET A 290 27.01 2.83 -14.36
CA MET A 290 26.05 2.37 -13.36
C MET A 290 24.82 1.74 -14.01
N VAL A 291 24.27 2.38 -15.03
CA VAL A 291 23.08 1.93 -15.75
C VAL A 291 23.19 0.50 -16.30
N VAL A 292 24.40 0.02 -16.56
CA VAL A 292 24.68 -1.35 -17.05
C VAL A 292 24.79 -2.36 -15.92
N VAL A 293 25.23 -1.94 -14.72
CA VAL A 293 25.47 -2.83 -13.59
C VAL A 293 24.33 -2.85 -12.56
N ILE A 294 23.29 -2.02 -12.75
CA ILE A 294 22.10 -2.02 -11.90
C ILE A 294 21.51 -3.45 -11.87
N PRO A 295 21.37 -4.06 -10.67
CA PRO A 295 20.66 -5.32 -10.54
C PRO A 295 19.19 -5.19 -10.97
N GLU A 296 18.65 -6.17 -11.71
CA GLU A 296 17.24 -6.17 -12.08
C GLU A 296 16.29 -6.18 -10.87
N LYS A 297 16.76 -6.80 -9.78
CA LYS A 297 16.06 -6.99 -8.51
C LYS A 297 17.06 -6.88 -7.36
N PHE A 298 16.57 -6.37 -6.24
CA PHE A 298 17.30 -6.32 -4.97
C PHE A 298 16.59 -7.25 -3.99
N ASP A 299 17.17 -8.42 -3.77
CA ASP A 299 16.55 -9.46 -2.92
C ASP A 299 16.89 -9.27 -1.43
N SER A 300 17.92 -8.49 -1.10
CA SER A 300 18.34 -8.22 0.28
C SER A 300 18.83 -6.79 0.48
N ALA A 301 18.77 -6.33 1.74
CA ALA A 301 19.34 -5.05 2.16
C ALA A 301 20.85 -4.99 1.92
N GLU A 302 21.54 -6.14 1.99
CA GLU A 302 22.98 -6.24 1.74
C GLU A 302 23.32 -6.02 0.26
N MET A 303 22.55 -6.62 -0.64
CA MET A 303 22.73 -6.42 -2.07
C MET A 303 22.49 -4.95 -2.45
N MET A 304 21.44 -4.34 -1.90
CA MET A 304 21.16 -2.93 -2.12
C MET A 304 22.21 -2.03 -1.50
N GLY A 305 22.59 -2.26 -0.24
CA GLY A 305 23.59 -1.45 0.44
C GLY A 305 24.97 -1.58 -0.20
N GLY A 306 25.39 -2.77 -0.62
CA GLY A 306 26.64 -2.97 -1.36
C GLY A 306 26.65 -2.27 -2.72
N TYR A 307 25.53 -2.31 -3.43
CA TYR A 307 25.36 -1.53 -4.66
C TYR A 307 25.46 -0.02 -4.37
N LEU A 308 24.71 0.50 -3.40
CA LEU A 308 24.72 1.91 -3.04
C LEU A 308 26.08 2.37 -2.53
N ASP A 309 26.81 1.55 -1.77
CA ASP A 309 28.15 1.87 -1.27
C ASP A 309 29.16 2.07 -2.40
N SER A 310 28.99 1.37 -3.52
CA SER A 310 29.81 1.58 -4.73
C SER A 310 29.53 2.92 -5.42
N LEU A 311 28.37 3.54 -5.17
CA LEU A 311 27.96 4.82 -5.79
C LEU A 311 28.22 6.01 -4.88
N ILE A 312 27.89 5.83 -3.60
CA ILE A 312 27.92 6.86 -2.56
C ILE A 312 28.65 6.28 -1.34
N PRO A 313 29.98 6.08 -1.46
CA PRO A 313 30.76 5.47 -0.40
C PRO A 313 30.73 6.32 0.86
N ARG A 314 30.82 5.67 2.03
CA ARG A 314 30.83 6.33 3.36
C ARG A 314 29.55 7.14 3.65
N ASN A 315 28.41 6.70 3.10
CA ASN A 315 27.12 7.30 3.39
C ASN A 315 26.47 6.59 4.60
N ALA A 316 26.16 7.36 5.64
CA ALA A 316 25.58 6.84 6.88
C ALA A 316 24.24 6.10 6.69
N ALA A 317 23.41 6.52 5.72
CA ALA A 317 22.16 5.82 5.40
C ALA A 317 22.43 4.42 4.82
N VAL A 318 23.45 4.31 3.95
CA VAL A 318 23.88 3.06 3.32
C VAL A 318 24.53 2.14 4.35
N GLU A 319 25.38 2.68 5.22
CA GLU A 319 25.98 1.90 6.32
C GLU A 319 24.89 1.33 7.25
N LYS A 320 23.89 2.13 7.63
CA LYS A 320 22.77 1.64 8.45
C LYS A 320 21.95 0.56 7.75
N LEU A 321 21.73 0.69 6.44
CA LEU A 321 21.06 -0.33 5.63
C LEU A 321 21.79 -1.68 5.69
N MET A 322 23.13 -1.65 5.67
CA MET A 322 24.00 -2.83 5.78
C MET A 322 24.09 -3.37 7.22
N VAL A 323 24.12 -2.49 8.22
CA VAL A 323 24.28 -2.84 9.65
C VAL A 323 23.02 -3.45 10.26
N GLY A 324 21.83 -3.24 9.69
CA GLY A 324 20.59 -3.92 10.10
C GLY A 324 20.73 -5.44 10.26
N ARG A 325 21.66 -6.06 9.52
CA ARG A 325 22.08 -7.46 9.65
C ARG A 325 22.63 -7.81 11.03
N LYS A 326 23.53 -7.00 11.62
CA LYS A 326 24.23 -7.35 12.87
C LYS A 326 23.27 -7.41 14.06
N LEU A 327 22.30 -6.51 14.11
CA LEU A 327 21.29 -6.47 15.17
C LEU A 327 20.21 -7.56 15.01
N GLU A 328 19.79 -7.91 13.79
CA GLU A 328 18.84 -9.02 13.59
C GLU A 328 19.46 -10.40 13.82
N VAL A 329 20.70 -10.63 13.36
CA VAL A 329 21.42 -11.89 13.60
C VAL A 329 21.70 -12.06 15.10
N ALA A 330 22.13 -11.01 15.80
CA ALA A 330 22.30 -11.05 17.26
C ALA A 330 20.98 -11.27 18.01
N LYS A 331 19.87 -10.67 17.56
CA LYS A 331 18.53 -10.88 18.16
C LYS A 331 17.95 -12.27 17.89
N ARG A 332 18.32 -12.94 16.79
CA ARG A 332 17.93 -14.33 16.51
C ARG A 332 18.80 -15.33 17.28
N ALA A 333 20.10 -15.07 17.41
CA ALA A 333 21.00 -15.86 18.25
C ALA A 333 20.59 -15.85 19.73
N ASN A 334 20.20 -14.68 20.28
CA ASN A 334 19.75 -14.56 21.67
C ASN A 334 18.30 -15.04 21.94
N ARG A 335 17.56 -15.48 20.91
CA ARG A 335 16.24 -16.13 21.09
C ARG A 335 16.31 -17.65 20.97
N SER A 336 17.47 -18.20 20.64
CA SER A 336 17.71 -19.64 20.49
C SER A 336 18.57 -20.23 21.62
N THR A 337 18.93 -19.40 22.60
CA THR A 337 19.40 -19.74 23.95
C THR A 337 18.35 -19.32 24.95
#